data_AF-A0A0V7Z9K7-F1
#
_entry.id   AF-A0A0V7Z9K7-F1
#
_cell.length_a   1.000
_cell.length_b   1.000
_cell.length_c   1.000
_cell.angle_alpha   90.00
_cell.angle_beta   90.00
_cell.angle_gamma   90.00
#
_symmetry.space_group_name_H-M   'P 1'
#
loop_
_entity.id
_entity.type
_entity.pdbx_description
1 polymer ?
#
loop_
_entity_poly.entity_id
_entity_poly.type
_entity_poly.pdbx_seq_one_letter_code
_entity_poly.pdbx_strand_id
1 'polypeptide(L)' 'MPSTPAVLGAITMSGVAAAAWAWPAADPDVIEHANADLEPGHPHLHGDRRHAHAHAYVINDLHHRWPARAA' A
#
# COMPACT_ATOMS: atom_id res chain seq x y z
N MET A 1 10.58 -10.24 -34.27
CA MET A 1 11.56 -10.95 -33.41
C MET A 1 10.79 -12.01 -32.62
N PRO A 2 10.80 -13.29 -33.03
CA PRO A 2 10.01 -14.34 -32.36
C PRO A 2 10.44 -14.61 -30.91
N SER A 3 11.63 -14.14 -30.49
CA SER A 3 12.15 -14.29 -29.13
C SER A 3 11.55 -13.32 -28.11
N THR A 4 11.06 -12.15 -28.54
CA THR A 4 10.52 -11.12 -27.64
C THR A 4 9.43 -11.64 -26.69
N PRO A 5 8.37 -12.33 -27.15
CA PRO A 5 7.34 -12.82 -26.23
C PRO A 5 7.87 -13.86 -25.22
N ALA A 6 8.84 -14.70 -25.63
CA ALA A 6 9.45 -15.68 -24.74
C ALA A 6 10.27 -15.01 -23.62
N VAL A 7 11.04 -13.98 -23.96
CA VAL A 7 11.82 -13.21 -22.98
C VAL A 7 10.89 -12.48 -22.01
N LEU A 8 9.85 -11.82 -22.52
CA LEU A 8 8.86 -11.15 -21.66
C LEU A 8 8.16 -12.16 -20.74
N GLY A 9 7.76 -13.32 -21.26
CA GLY A 9 7.14 -14.38 -20.45
C GLY A 9 8.05 -14.87 -19.33
N ALA A 10 9.34 -15.08 -19.61
CA ALA A 10 10.31 -15.47 -18.59
C ALA A 10 10.46 -14.40 -17.50
N ILE A 11 10.55 -13.13 -17.88
CA ILE A 11 10.61 -12.01 -16.92
C ILE A 11 9.36 -11.97 -16.05
N THR A 12 8.17 -12.08 -16.65
CA THR A 12 6.90 -12.08 -15.92
C THR A 12 6.83 -13.24 -14.94
N MET A 13 7.17 -14.47 -15.36
CA MET A 13 7.14 -15.64 -14.49
C MET A 13 8.10 -15.50 -13.30
N SER A 14 9.32 -15.01 -13.53
CA SER A 14 10.27 -14.75 -12.45
C SER A 14 9.75 -13.69 -11.47
N GLY A 15 9.10 -12.62 -11.98
CA GLY A 15 8.48 -11.60 -11.14
C GLY A 15 7.35 -12.16 -10.27
N VAL A 16 6.48 -13.00 -10.83
CA VAL A 16 5.40 -13.67 -10.10
C VAL A 16 5.95 -14.60 -9.03
N ALA A 17 6.97 -15.41 -9.35
CA ALA A 17 7.59 -16.31 -8.38
C ALA A 17 8.27 -15.54 -7.24
N ALA A 18 8.97 -14.45 -7.55
CA ALA A 18 9.59 -13.58 -6.56
C ALA A 18 8.55 -12.92 -5.66
N ALA A 19 7.45 -12.42 -6.22
CA ALA A 19 6.34 -11.86 -5.44
C ALA A 19 5.74 -12.92 -4.52
N ALA A 20 5.39 -14.11 -5.04
CA ALA A 20 4.83 -15.18 -4.23
C ALA A 20 5.75 -15.62 -3.07
N TRP A 21 7.07 -15.53 -3.24
CA TRP A 21 8.05 -15.87 -2.21
C TRP A 21 8.30 -14.75 -1.20
N ALA A 22 8.38 -13.50 -1.67
CA ALA A 22 8.77 -12.36 -0.84
C ALA A 22 7.58 -11.62 -0.21
N TRP A 23 6.35 -11.85 -0.68
CA TRP A 23 5.17 -11.18 -0.14
C TRP A 23 4.94 -11.59 1.33
N PRO A 24 4.72 -10.63 2.24
CA PRO A 24 4.39 -10.95 3.62
C PRO A 24 3.10 -11.77 3.72
N ALA A 25 3.07 -12.80 4.56
CA ALA A 25 1.84 -13.56 4.83
C ALA A 25 0.76 -12.68 5.53
N ALA A 26 1.21 -11.66 6.25
CA ALA A 26 0.34 -10.65 6.87
C ALA A 26 0.50 -9.32 6.12
N ASP A 27 -0.50 -9.02 5.29
CA ASP A 27 -0.61 -7.80 4.51
C ASP A 27 -2.03 -7.23 4.71
N PRO A 28 -2.27 -6.51 5.82
CA PRO A 28 -3.61 -6.01 6.13
C PRO A 28 -3.99 -4.83 5.24
N ASP A 29 -5.18 -4.88 4.65
CA ASP A 29 -5.72 -3.79 3.85
C ASP A 29 -5.93 -2.51 4.68
N VAL A 30 -6.32 -2.67 5.95
CA VAL A 30 -6.59 -1.58 6.89
C VAL A 30 -5.38 -1.37 7.78
N ILE A 31 -4.77 -0.18 7.68
CA ILE A 31 -3.63 0.22 8.52
C ILE A 31 -4.01 1.45 9.32
N GLU A 32 -3.81 1.39 10.64
CA GLU A 32 -3.98 2.53 11.53
C GLU A 32 -2.91 3.58 11.21
N HIS A 33 -3.35 4.80 10.90
CA HIS A 33 -2.47 5.93 10.63
C HIS A 33 -3.01 7.19 11.31
N ALA A 34 -2.09 8.03 11.74
CA ALA A 34 -2.39 9.31 12.38
C ALA A 34 -2.17 10.45 11.37
N ASN A 35 -3.19 11.29 11.21
CA ASN A 35 -3.10 12.52 10.41
C ASN A 35 -2.79 13.71 11.34
N ALA A 36 -1.60 13.71 11.95
CA ALA A 36 -1.21 14.72 12.94
C ALA A 36 -1.07 16.13 12.36
N ASP A 37 -0.87 16.24 11.04
CA ASP A 37 -0.67 17.51 10.33
C ASP A 37 -1.97 18.17 9.85
N LEU A 38 -3.12 17.50 10.00
CA LEU A 38 -4.42 18.05 9.58
C LEU A 38 -5.05 18.89 10.70
N GLU A 39 -5.56 20.07 10.32
CA GLU A 39 -6.29 20.95 11.23
C GLU A 39 -7.51 20.22 11.83
N PRO A 40 -7.79 20.37 13.14
CA PRO A 40 -8.96 19.79 13.78
C PRO A 40 -10.26 20.19 13.04
N GLY A 41 -10.96 19.21 12.46
CA GLY A 41 -12.19 19.43 11.68
C GLY A 41 -12.03 19.33 10.17
N HIS A 42 -10.82 19.03 9.65
CA HIS A 42 -10.62 18.73 8.24
C HIS A 42 -11.62 17.65 7.77
N PRO A 43 -12.24 17.76 6.57
CA PRO A 43 -13.24 16.78 6.11
C PRO A 43 -12.74 15.34 6.10
N HIS A 44 -11.44 15.13 5.92
CA HIS A 44 -10.81 13.80 6.00
C HIS A 44 -10.82 13.19 7.41
N LEU A 45 -11.03 14.01 8.44
CA LEU A 45 -11.18 13.59 9.84
C LEU A 45 -12.64 13.31 10.22
N HIS A 46 -13.62 13.68 9.39
CA HIS A 46 -15.04 13.50 9.68
C HIS A 46 -15.44 12.02 9.58
N GLY A 47 -15.41 11.33 10.73
CA GLY A 47 -15.78 9.91 10.86
C GLY A 47 -15.17 9.25 12.08
N ASP A 48 -14.05 9.77 12.60
CA ASP A 48 -13.31 9.15 13.69
C ASP A 48 -12.96 10.17 14.78
N ARG A 49 -13.47 9.91 15.99
CA ARG A 49 -13.43 10.86 17.12
C ARG A 49 -12.04 11.01 17.76
N ARG A 50 -10.99 10.36 17.23
CA ARG A 50 -9.70 10.19 17.95
C ARG A 50 -8.43 10.45 17.14
N HIS A 51 -8.48 11.10 15.97
CA HIS A 51 -7.29 11.35 15.11
C HIS A 51 -6.53 10.08 14.64
N ALA A 52 -6.97 8.89 15.04
CA ALA A 52 -6.55 7.61 14.51
C ALA A 52 -7.63 7.15 13.55
N HIS A 53 -7.30 7.11 12.26
CA HIS A 53 -8.21 6.70 11.20
C HIS A 53 -7.85 5.28 10.75
N ALA A 54 -8.80 4.36 10.84
CA ALA A 54 -8.63 2.99 10.36
C ALA A 54 -9.49 2.77 9.11
N HIS A 55 -8.88 2.96 7.94
CA HIS A 55 -9.49 2.64 6.63
C HIS A 55 -8.47 1.93 5.74
N ALA A 56 -8.94 1.39 4.61
CA ALA A 56 -8.06 0.76 3.65
C ALA A 56 -6.98 1.75 3.18
N TYR A 57 -5.71 1.38 3.27
CA TYR A 57 -4.62 2.29 2.93
C TYR A 57 -4.51 2.40 1.40
N VAL A 58 -4.75 3.60 0.87
CA VAL A 58 -4.70 3.88 -0.57
C VAL A 58 -3.77 5.06 -0.83
N ILE A 59 -2.84 4.90 -1.77
CA ILE A 59 -1.95 5.99 -2.18
C ILE A 59 -2.80 7.10 -2.83
N ASN A 60 -2.81 8.27 -2.20
CA ASN A 60 -3.58 9.44 -2.63
C ASN A 60 -2.86 10.74 -2.23
N ASP A 61 -3.54 11.88 -2.37
CA ASP A 61 -2.98 13.21 -2.07
C ASP A 61 -2.56 13.41 -0.61
N LEU A 62 -3.08 12.61 0.33
CA LEU A 62 -2.71 12.64 1.74
C LEU A 62 -1.75 11.50 2.12
N HIS A 63 -1.67 10.45 1.29
CA HIS A 63 -0.89 9.24 1.53
C HIS A 63 0.04 8.97 0.34
N HIS A 64 1.13 9.72 0.24
CA HIS A 64 2.03 9.60 -0.92
C HIS A 64 2.88 8.32 -0.94
N ARG A 65 2.95 7.58 0.17
CA ARG A 65 3.87 6.45 0.34
C ARG A 65 3.22 5.41 1.23
N TRP A 66 3.52 4.14 0.98
CA TRP A 66 3.14 3.09 1.93
C TRP A 66 3.87 3.32 3.26
N PRO A 67 3.21 3.11 4.41
CA PRO A 67 3.88 3.21 5.69
C PRO A 67 4.96 2.14 5.77
N ALA A 68 6.16 2.54 6.19
CA ALA A 68 7.23 1.58 6.44
C ALA A 68 6.74 0.60 7.52
N ARG A 69 6.99 -0.69 7.31
CA ARG A 69 6.65 -1.72 8.31
C ARG A 69 7.28 -1.32 9.64
N ALA A 70 6.47 -1.16 10.69
CA ALA A 70 7.01 -1.11 12.04
C ALA A 70 7.78 -2.43 12.25
N ALA A 71 9.08 -2.32 12.49
CA ALA A 71 9.94 -3.46 12.77
C ALA A 71 9.52 -4.15 14.08
#